data_AF-A0AAV2F0Z9-F1
#
_entry.id   AF-A0AAV2F0Z9-F1
#
_cell.length_a   1.000
_cell.length_b   1.000
_cell.length_c   1.000
_cell.angle_alpha   90.00
_cell.angle_beta   90.00
_cell.angle_gamma   90.00
#
_symmetry.space_group_name_H-M   'P 1'
#
loop_
_entity.id
_entity.type
_entity.pdbx_description
1 polymer ?
#
loop_
_entity_poly.entity_id
_entity_poly.type
_entity_poly.pdbx_seq_one_letter_code
_entity_poly.pdbx_strand_id
1 'polypeptide(L)'
;MEGRGRMLPLLALHAVAEYYRLPWKPPVTAGLIAANTLVYLKPAFLRHLLPSIDEVWFNPYLILKNKDARRFFLSPFYHIGESHLVYNMISLLWKGIQLETSMGSLEFASMVAALLTMSQGITMLLAKTLVVFLDYPKPFYSEYAVGFSGVLFAMKVVLNSQSAEYAHVHGLVVPSRYAAWAELILIQMFAPGVSFLGHLGGILAGMLYLKLKGEYSASGSGSGPLVRMLRGIVGIASWPLRAARGLFQPRRTPRVSGRATVGREMRDGLSGIWRCHACTFDNSGWLSECEMCGTRRGGLTDEIGIQEMRMRRIQRFG
;
A
#
# COMPACT_ATOMS: atom_id res chain seq x y z
N MET A 1 -14.34 -37.56 18.43
CA MET A 1 -14.54 -36.51 17.41
C MET A 1 -15.46 -35.44 17.99
N GLU A 2 -15.00 -34.76 19.04
CA GLU A 2 -15.83 -33.95 19.92
C GLU A 2 -15.41 -32.48 19.77
N GLY A 3 -16.27 -31.62 19.18
CA GLY A 3 -16.02 -30.16 19.16
C GLY A 3 -16.31 -29.42 17.85
N ARG A 4 -16.60 -30.10 16.73
CA ARG A 4 -17.00 -29.43 15.48
C ARG A 4 -18.43 -28.89 15.62
N GLY A 5 -18.61 -27.57 15.65
CA GLY A 5 -19.92 -26.90 15.58
C GLY A 5 -20.46 -26.28 16.88
N ARG A 6 -19.69 -26.21 17.98
CA ARG A 6 -20.14 -25.57 19.23
C ARG A 6 -19.90 -24.07 19.29
N MET A 7 -18.92 -23.53 18.54
CA MET A 7 -18.52 -22.13 18.67
C MET A 7 -19.39 -21.20 17.81
N LEU A 8 -19.92 -21.68 16.68
CA LEU A 8 -20.82 -20.88 15.84
C LEU A 8 -22.13 -20.47 16.54
N PRO A 9 -22.85 -21.35 17.27
CA PRO A 9 -24.02 -20.93 18.05
C PRO A 9 -23.66 -19.93 19.15
N LEU A 10 -22.49 -20.08 19.79
CA LEU A 10 -22.00 -19.13 20.79
C LEU A 10 -21.69 -17.77 20.19
N LEU A 11 -21.05 -17.74 19.02
CA LEU A 11 -20.83 -16.51 18.25
C LEU A 11 -22.16 -15.84 17.91
N ALA A 12 -23.15 -16.61 17.42
CA ALA A 12 -24.47 -16.09 17.09
C ALA A 12 -25.17 -15.52 18.33
N LEU A 13 -25.16 -16.24 19.45
CA LEU A 13 -25.73 -15.78 20.71
C LEU A 13 -25.06 -14.50 21.20
N HIS A 14 -23.72 -14.44 21.17
CA HIS A 14 -22.95 -13.27 21.57
C HIS A 14 -23.25 -12.07 20.67
N ALA A 15 -23.26 -12.26 19.35
CA ALA A 15 -23.60 -11.22 18.39
C ALA A 15 -25.03 -10.70 18.61
N VAL A 16 -26.02 -11.59 18.78
CA VAL A 16 -27.41 -11.20 19.06
C VAL A 16 -27.51 -10.42 20.37
N ALA A 17 -26.83 -10.87 21.43
CA ALA A 17 -26.83 -10.22 22.73
C ALA A 17 -26.24 -8.80 22.67
N GLU A 18 -25.08 -8.64 22.03
CA GLU A 18 -24.46 -7.31 21.84
C GLU A 18 -25.34 -6.39 21.00
N TYR A 19 -25.88 -6.88 19.88
CA TYR A 19 -26.77 -6.08 19.04
C TYR A 19 -28.06 -5.69 19.79
N TYR A 20 -28.63 -6.57 20.61
CA TYR A 20 -29.84 -6.28 21.38
C TYR A 20 -29.66 -5.13 22.37
N ARG A 21 -28.46 -4.98 22.92
CA ARG A 21 -28.10 -3.90 23.85
C ARG A 21 -27.89 -2.54 23.19
N LEU A 22 -27.65 -2.51 21.88
CA LEU A 22 -27.37 -1.28 21.16
C LEU A 22 -28.67 -0.56 20.76
N PRO A 23 -28.76 0.77 20.99
CA PRO A 23 -29.92 1.56 20.55
C PRO A 23 -30.03 1.64 19.02
N TRP A 24 -28.89 1.58 18.34
CA TRP A 24 -28.80 1.55 16.88
C TRP A 24 -27.96 0.35 16.44
N LYS A 25 -28.50 -0.43 15.50
CA LYS A 25 -27.91 -1.69 15.02
C LYS A 25 -26.92 -1.36 13.90
N PRO A 26 -25.61 -1.65 14.01
CA PRO A 26 -24.62 -1.35 12.96
C PRO A 26 -24.77 -2.31 11.76
N PRO A 27 -25.40 -1.88 10.64
CA PRO A 27 -25.77 -2.79 9.56
C PRO A 27 -24.57 -3.31 8.77
N VAL A 28 -23.51 -2.51 8.59
CA VAL A 28 -22.34 -2.92 7.80
C VAL A 28 -21.54 -3.95 8.57
N THR A 29 -21.37 -3.77 9.88
CA THR A 29 -20.77 -4.76 10.78
C THR A 29 -21.54 -6.08 10.71
N ALA A 30 -22.88 -6.03 10.77
CA ALA A 30 -23.71 -7.23 10.67
C ALA A 30 -23.55 -7.92 9.32
N GLY A 31 -23.57 -7.14 8.24
CA GLY A 31 -23.37 -7.63 6.87
C GLY A 31 -22.00 -8.28 6.68
N LEU A 32 -20.93 -7.70 7.24
CA LEU A 32 -19.59 -8.28 7.17
C LEU A 32 -19.49 -9.59 7.97
N ILE A 33 -20.06 -9.64 9.18
CA ILE A 33 -20.09 -10.89 9.96
C ILE A 33 -20.87 -11.97 9.19
N ALA A 34 -22.06 -11.64 8.70
CA ALA A 34 -22.89 -12.55 7.93
C ALA A 34 -22.16 -13.04 6.66
N ALA A 35 -21.51 -12.14 5.91
CA ALA A 35 -20.77 -12.51 4.71
C ALA A 35 -19.64 -13.50 5.00
N ASN A 36 -18.81 -13.25 6.02
CA ASN A 36 -17.73 -14.15 6.41
C ASN A 36 -18.26 -15.51 6.89
N THR A 37 -19.33 -15.52 7.69
CA THR A 37 -19.96 -16.76 8.16
C THR A 37 -20.62 -17.55 7.02
N LEU A 38 -21.30 -16.89 6.09
CA LEU A 38 -21.91 -17.54 4.92
C LEU A 38 -20.87 -18.11 3.96
N VAL A 39 -19.76 -17.40 3.74
CA VAL A 39 -18.63 -17.90 2.95
C VAL A 39 -18.03 -19.15 3.60
N TYR A 40 -17.88 -19.17 4.92
CA TYR A 40 -17.38 -20.33 5.66
C TYR A 40 -18.34 -21.53 5.64
N LEU A 41 -19.63 -21.29 5.88
CA LEU A 41 -20.65 -22.36 5.91
C LEU A 41 -20.95 -22.93 4.52
N LYS A 42 -20.78 -22.11 3.48
CA LYS A 42 -21.02 -22.44 2.07
C LYS A 42 -22.34 -23.23 1.87
N PRO A 43 -23.49 -22.66 2.26
CA PRO A 43 -24.79 -23.34 2.19
C PRO A 43 -25.14 -23.73 0.76
N ALA A 44 -26.07 -24.68 0.60
CA ALA A 44 -26.34 -25.35 -0.68
C ALA A 44 -26.55 -24.39 -1.86
N PHE A 45 -27.29 -23.30 -1.63
CA PHE A 45 -27.61 -22.29 -2.64
C PHE A 45 -26.41 -21.39 -3.04
N LEU A 46 -25.37 -21.29 -2.20
CA LEU A 46 -24.16 -20.51 -2.49
C LEU A 46 -23.01 -21.36 -3.03
N ARG A 47 -23.10 -22.70 -2.99
CA ARG A 47 -22.00 -23.59 -3.37
C ARG A 47 -21.50 -23.37 -4.80
N HIS A 48 -22.40 -23.06 -5.74
CA HIS A 48 -22.05 -22.82 -7.14
C HIS A 48 -21.51 -21.42 -7.41
N LEU A 49 -21.78 -20.46 -6.52
CA LEU A 49 -21.34 -19.07 -6.66
C LEU A 49 -19.99 -18.82 -5.99
N LEU A 50 -19.71 -19.53 -4.90
CA LEU A 50 -18.50 -19.36 -4.12
C LEU A 50 -17.40 -20.33 -4.59
N PRO A 51 -16.22 -19.83 -4.99
CA PRO A 51 -15.09 -20.69 -5.34
C PRO A 51 -14.62 -21.55 -4.16
N SER A 52 -13.76 -22.53 -4.41
CA SER A 52 -13.07 -23.24 -3.33
C SER A 52 -11.99 -22.35 -2.71
N ILE A 53 -11.56 -22.68 -1.49
CA ILE A 53 -10.49 -21.95 -0.81
C ILE A 53 -9.18 -21.99 -1.61
N ASP A 54 -8.88 -23.09 -2.31
CA ASP A 54 -7.66 -23.28 -3.10
C ASP A 54 -7.59 -22.34 -4.32
N GLU A 55 -8.74 -21.88 -4.80
CA GLU A 55 -8.85 -20.91 -5.89
C GLU A 55 -8.59 -19.48 -5.41
N VAL A 56 -8.81 -19.18 -4.12
CA VAL A 56 -8.87 -17.80 -3.61
C VAL A 56 -7.94 -17.50 -2.44
N TRP A 57 -7.27 -18.48 -1.85
CA TRP A 57 -6.24 -18.24 -0.84
C TRP A 57 -5.18 -17.26 -1.37
N PHE A 58 -4.87 -16.29 -0.52
CA PHE A 58 -3.93 -15.23 -0.83
C PHE A 58 -2.57 -15.83 -1.09
N ASN A 59 -1.96 -15.46 -2.21
CA ASN A 59 -0.61 -15.87 -2.56
C ASN A 59 0.04 -14.76 -3.39
N PRO A 60 1.06 -14.06 -2.86
CA PRO A 60 1.69 -12.93 -3.56
C PRO A 60 2.20 -13.29 -4.95
N TYR A 61 2.84 -14.46 -5.09
CA TYR A 61 3.34 -14.93 -6.38
C TYR A 61 2.24 -15.14 -7.41
N LEU A 62 1.18 -15.87 -7.07
CA LEU A 62 0.07 -16.15 -7.99
C LEU A 62 -0.73 -14.89 -8.34
N ILE A 63 -0.94 -14.00 -7.36
CA ILE A 63 -1.62 -12.72 -7.59
C ILE A 63 -0.82 -11.88 -8.59
N LEU A 64 0.50 -11.74 -8.39
CA LEU A 64 1.34 -10.93 -9.28
C LEU A 64 1.53 -11.57 -10.66
N LYS A 65 1.78 -12.89 -10.70
CA LYS A 65 2.03 -13.62 -11.96
C LYS A 65 0.79 -13.67 -12.84
N ASN A 66 -0.37 -13.97 -12.25
CA ASN A 66 -1.61 -14.21 -13.01
C ASN A 66 -2.56 -13.00 -13.01
N LYS A 67 -2.21 -11.90 -12.34
CA LYS A 67 -3.11 -10.76 -12.08
C LYS A 67 -4.43 -11.21 -11.44
N ASP A 68 -4.32 -12.16 -10.49
CA ASP A 68 -5.47 -12.83 -9.88
C ASP A 68 -6.17 -11.94 -8.84
N ALA A 69 -7.14 -11.16 -9.31
CA ALA A 69 -7.95 -10.30 -8.46
C ALA A 69 -8.86 -11.09 -7.50
N ARG A 70 -9.22 -12.35 -7.81
CA ARG A 70 -10.07 -13.16 -6.94
C ARG A 70 -9.33 -13.48 -5.65
N ARG A 71 -8.07 -13.91 -5.75
CA ARG A 71 -7.21 -14.14 -4.58
C ARG A 71 -6.99 -12.88 -3.76
N PHE A 72 -6.82 -11.74 -4.43
CA PHE A 72 -6.59 -10.46 -3.76
C PHE A 72 -7.81 -9.99 -2.95
N PHE A 73 -9.02 -10.07 -3.52
CA PHE A 73 -10.21 -9.51 -2.87
C PHE A 73 -11.02 -10.52 -2.04
N LEU A 74 -11.01 -11.81 -2.39
CA LEU A 74 -11.83 -12.82 -1.71
C LEU A 74 -11.12 -13.49 -0.54
N SER A 75 -9.78 -13.62 -0.56
CA SER A 75 -9.03 -14.26 0.53
C SER A 75 -9.35 -13.76 1.95
N PRO A 76 -9.68 -12.47 2.20
CA PRO A 76 -10.02 -12.01 3.55
C PRO A 76 -11.31 -12.63 4.08
N PHE A 77 -12.21 -13.10 3.22
CA PHE A 77 -13.51 -13.66 3.61
C PHE A 77 -13.48 -15.17 3.86
N TYR A 78 -12.40 -15.85 3.47
CA TYR A 78 -12.23 -17.30 3.65
C TYR A 78 -11.50 -17.61 4.95
N HIS A 79 -11.84 -18.71 5.60
CA HIS A 79 -11.26 -19.12 6.89
C HIS A 79 -11.03 -20.63 6.90
N ILE A 80 -9.84 -21.08 7.33
CA ILE A 80 -9.44 -22.50 7.34
C ILE A 80 -10.15 -23.30 8.45
N GLY A 81 -10.62 -22.65 9.52
CA GLY A 81 -11.22 -23.34 10.67
C GLY A 81 -12.25 -22.50 11.43
N GLU A 82 -13.08 -23.19 12.22
CA GLU A 82 -14.18 -22.60 12.98
C GLU A 82 -13.66 -21.60 14.02
N SER A 83 -12.60 -21.96 14.76
CA SER A 83 -11.96 -21.08 15.73
C SER A 83 -11.41 -19.81 15.09
N HIS A 84 -10.72 -19.95 13.95
CA HIS A 84 -10.18 -18.81 13.19
C HIS A 84 -11.30 -17.85 12.75
N LEU A 85 -12.40 -18.39 12.22
CA LEU A 85 -13.58 -17.57 11.90
C LEU A 85 -14.13 -16.88 13.15
N VAL A 86 -14.41 -17.63 14.21
CA VAL A 86 -15.07 -17.10 15.42
C VAL A 86 -14.25 -16.00 16.07
N TYR A 87 -12.92 -16.17 16.20
CA TYR A 87 -12.07 -15.11 16.74
C TYR A 87 -12.07 -13.85 15.86
N ASN A 88 -12.01 -14.01 14.53
CA ASN A 88 -12.13 -12.87 13.62
C ASN A 88 -13.50 -12.19 13.75
N MET A 89 -14.60 -12.95 13.86
CA MET A 89 -15.94 -12.39 13.93
C MET A 89 -16.23 -11.70 15.27
N ILE A 90 -15.71 -12.22 16.39
CA ILE A 90 -15.76 -11.53 17.69
C ILE A 90 -14.95 -10.22 17.60
N SER A 91 -13.73 -10.28 17.07
CA SER A 91 -12.88 -9.09 16.89
C SER A 91 -13.54 -8.05 15.97
N LEU A 92 -14.20 -8.48 14.90
CA LEU A 92 -14.98 -7.65 13.98
C LEU A 92 -16.20 -7.04 14.67
N LEU A 93 -16.92 -7.82 15.47
CA LEU A 93 -18.09 -7.36 16.22
C LEU A 93 -17.73 -6.15 17.10
N TRP A 94 -16.74 -6.31 17.97
CA TRP A 94 -16.32 -5.26 18.90
C TRP A 94 -15.75 -4.02 18.21
N LYS A 95 -14.87 -4.20 17.23
CA LYS A 95 -14.24 -3.09 16.50
C LYS A 95 -15.23 -2.40 15.57
N GLY A 96 -16.08 -3.19 14.90
CA GLY A 96 -17.10 -2.73 13.97
C GLY A 96 -18.18 -1.92 14.66
N ILE A 97 -18.73 -2.40 15.78
CA ILE A 97 -19.71 -1.63 16.58
C ILE A 97 -19.14 -0.25 16.95
N GLN A 98 -17.92 -0.20 17.49
CA GLN A 98 -17.31 1.07 17.93
C GLN A 98 -17.07 2.03 16.76
N LEU A 99 -16.46 1.54 15.68
CA LEU A 99 -16.13 2.37 14.52
C LEU A 99 -17.37 2.80 13.75
N GLU A 100 -18.30 1.88 13.46
CA GLU A 100 -19.51 2.18 12.70
C GLU A 100 -20.44 3.14 13.46
N THR A 101 -20.53 3.01 14.78
CA THR A 101 -21.32 3.94 15.60
C THR A 101 -20.65 5.31 15.68
N SER A 102 -19.31 5.40 15.66
CA SER A 102 -18.61 6.67 15.78
C SER A 102 -18.55 7.49 14.48
N MET A 103 -18.53 6.84 13.32
CA MET A 103 -18.42 7.54 12.01
C MET A 103 -19.63 7.35 11.08
N GLY A 104 -20.57 6.46 11.41
CA GLY A 104 -21.70 6.10 10.56
C GLY A 104 -21.38 5.04 9.51
N SER A 105 -22.41 4.32 9.06
CA SER A 105 -22.28 3.16 8.16
C SER A 105 -21.57 3.43 6.84
N LEU A 106 -21.86 4.56 6.18
CA LEU A 106 -21.29 4.85 4.87
C LEU A 106 -19.78 5.11 4.97
N GLU A 107 -19.36 5.94 5.93
CA GLU A 107 -17.94 6.20 6.16
C GLU A 107 -17.22 4.93 6.61
N PHE A 108 -17.84 4.14 7.50
CA PHE A 108 -17.30 2.86 7.95
C PHE A 108 -17.12 1.86 6.81
N ALA A 109 -18.13 1.69 5.94
CA ALA A 109 -18.03 0.83 4.76
C ALA A 109 -16.90 1.29 3.82
N SER A 110 -16.77 2.61 3.61
CA SER A 110 -15.72 3.19 2.78
C SER A 110 -14.33 2.93 3.38
N MET A 111 -14.19 3.03 4.70
CA MET A 111 -12.97 2.73 5.43
C MET A 111 -12.63 1.26 5.31
N VAL A 112 -13.56 0.33 5.57
CA VAL A 112 -13.30 -1.12 5.47
C VAL A 112 -12.84 -1.49 4.06
N ALA A 113 -13.47 -0.95 3.01
CA ALA A 113 -13.04 -1.19 1.62
C ALA A 113 -11.61 -0.67 1.36
N ALA A 114 -11.27 0.50 1.90
CA ALA A 114 -9.93 1.08 1.78
C ALA A 114 -8.89 0.21 2.51
N LEU A 115 -9.18 -0.16 3.76
CA LEU A 115 -8.30 -0.97 4.59
C LEU A 115 -8.09 -2.37 4.04
N LEU A 116 -9.13 -2.99 3.46
CA LEU A 116 -9.00 -4.27 2.75
C LEU A 116 -8.02 -4.14 1.59
N THR A 117 -8.21 -3.15 0.72
CA THR A 117 -7.36 -2.98 -0.45
C THR A 117 -5.91 -2.61 -0.08
N MET A 118 -5.74 -1.73 0.92
CA MET A 118 -4.42 -1.32 1.41
C MET A 118 -3.68 -2.46 2.13
N SER A 119 -4.36 -3.21 3.01
CA SER A 119 -3.72 -4.32 3.73
C SER A 119 -3.21 -5.39 2.78
N GLN A 120 -4.05 -5.84 1.84
CA GLN A 120 -3.67 -6.81 0.81
C GLN A 120 -2.53 -6.29 -0.08
N GLY A 121 -2.61 -5.02 -0.52
CA GLY A 121 -1.59 -4.39 -1.34
C GLY A 121 -0.23 -4.24 -0.63
N ILE A 122 -0.24 -3.83 0.64
CA ILE A 122 0.97 -3.68 1.44
C ILE A 122 1.58 -5.04 1.76
N THR A 123 0.79 -6.06 2.11
CA THR A 123 1.31 -7.42 2.32
C THR A 123 2.00 -7.94 1.06
N MET A 124 1.41 -7.74 -0.11
CA MET A 124 2.03 -8.11 -1.39
C MET A 124 3.34 -7.34 -1.65
N LEU A 125 3.36 -6.04 -1.36
CA LEU A 125 4.58 -5.21 -1.50
C LEU A 125 5.67 -5.70 -0.54
N LEU A 126 5.35 -5.96 0.72
CA LEU A 126 6.29 -6.48 1.71
C LEU A 126 6.86 -7.84 1.25
N ALA A 127 6.01 -8.75 0.79
CA ALA A 127 6.43 -10.07 0.32
C ALA A 127 7.40 -9.97 -0.86
N LYS A 128 7.11 -9.07 -1.81
CA LYS A 128 7.97 -8.81 -2.96
C LYS A 128 9.29 -8.18 -2.54
N THR A 129 9.26 -7.20 -1.63
CA THR A 129 10.46 -6.52 -1.14
C THR A 129 11.40 -7.47 -0.42
N LEU A 130 10.87 -8.37 0.42
CA LEU A 130 11.66 -9.38 1.13
C LEU A 130 12.43 -10.29 0.15
N VAL A 131 11.81 -10.71 -0.95
CA VAL A 131 12.47 -11.57 -1.94
C VAL A 131 13.43 -10.80 -2.82
N VAL A 132 13.06 -9.60 -3.29
CA VAL A 132 13.86 -8.87 -4.29
C VAL A 132 15.06 -8.15 -3.66
N PHE A 133 14.90 -7.58 -2.47
CA PHE A 133 15.90 -6.70 -1.88
C PHE A 133 16.63 -7.31 -0.68
N LEU A 134 16.01 -8.24 0.03
CA LEU A 134 16.59 -8.81 1.24
C LEU A 134 17.10 -10.25 1.05
N ASP A 135 17.00 -10.79 -0.18
CA ASP A 135 17.31 -12.17 -0.56
C ASP A 135 16.75 -13.20 0.44
N TYR A 136 15.64 -12.84 1.09
CA TYR A 136 15.02 -13.65 2.11
C TYR A 136 14.32 -14.82 1.43
N PRO A 137 14.33 -16.04 2.02
CA PRO A 137 13.83 -17.21 1.33
C PRO A 137 12.40 -17.00 0.81
N LYS A 138 12.12 -17.70 -0.31
CA LYS A 138 10.83 -17.71 -1.02
C LYS A 138 9.56 -18.02 -0.19
N PRO A 139 9.59 -18.63 1.03
CA PRO A 139 8.38 -18.99 1.77
C PRO A 139 7.36 -17.87 1.91
N PHE A 140 7.76 -16.62 2.18
CA PHE A 140 6.80 -15.50 2.30
C PHE A 140 6.14 -15.08 0.99
N TYR A 141 6.82 -15.28 -0.14
CA TYR A 141 6.30 -14.91 -1.46
C TYR A 141 5.39 -15.98 -2.06
N SER A 142 5.55 -17.22 -1.62
CA SER A 142 4.67 -18.35 -1.91
C SER A 142 3.76 -18.74 -0.74
N GLU A 143 3.75 -17.95 0.34
CA GLU A 143 2.92 -18.23 1.51
C GLU A 143 1.46 -18.16 1.11
N TYR A 144 0.68 -19.02 1.73
CA TYR A 144 -0.76 -19.02 1.57
C TYR A 144 -1.45 -18.54 2.83
N ALA A 145 -2.28 -17.52 2.68
CA ALA A 145 -3.00 -16.91 3.78
C ALA A 145 -4.49 -16.71 3.44
N VAL A 146 -5.34 -16.74 4.45
CA VAL A 146 -6.74 -16.35 4.35
C VAL A 146 -7.16 -15.70 5.66
N GLY A 147 -8.29 -15.01 5.64
CA GLY A 147 -8.95 -14.50 6.85
C GLY A 147 -8.94 -12.98 6.94
N PHE A 148 -9.93 -12.47 7.68
CA PHE A 148 -10.22 -11.04 7.73
C PHE A 148 -9.26 -10.28 8.66
N SER A 149 -8.33 -10.98 9.29
CA SER A 149 -7.46 -10.48 10.36
C SER A 149 -6.59 -9.29 9.95
N GLY A 150 -6.05 -9.27 8.72
CA GLY A 150 -5.31 -8.10 8.22
C GLY A 150 -6.15 -6.81 8.24
N VAL A 151 -7.43 -6.91 7.87
CA VAL A 151 -8.38 -5.79 7.95
C VAL A 151 -8.67 -5.43 9.41
N LEU A 152 -8.80 -6.42 10.30
CA LEU A 152 -9.04 -6.20 11.73
C LEU A 152 -7.87 -5.50 12.43
N PHE A 153 -6.64 -5.84 12.07
CA PHE A 153 -5.45 -5.11 12.53
C PHE A 153 -5.45 -3.67 12.05
N ALA A 154 -5.83 -3.43 10.79
CA ALA A 154 -5.94 -2.08 10.25
C ALA A 154 -7.05 -1.28 10.97
N MET A 155 -8.21 -1.88 11.20
CA MET A 155 -9.31 -1.29 11.97
C MET A 155 -8.89 -0.98 13.40
N LYS A 156 -8.09 -1.85 14.03
CA LYS A 156 -7.56 -1.61 15.38
C LYS A 156 -6.71 -0.35 15.44
N VAL A 157 -5.84 -0.13 14.45
CA VAL A 157 -5.03 1.08 14.38
C VAL A 157 -5.92 2.32 14.27
N VAL A 158 -6.96 2.28 13.43
CA VAL A 158 -7.90 3.40 13.29
C VAL A 158 -8.67 3.64 14.58
N LEU A 159 -9.22 2.60 15.21
CA LEU A 159 -9.95 2.72 16.47
C LEU A 159 -9.08 3.31 17.58
N ASN A 160 -7.85 2.84 17.71
CA ASN A 160 -6.94 3.30 18.76
C ASN A 160 -6.38 4.70 18.54
N SER A 161 -6.48 5.24 17.33
CA SER A 161 -6.18 6.66 17.09
C SER A 161 -7.27 7.60 17.62
N GLN A 162 -8.46 7.09 17.92
CA GLN A 162 -9.58 7.87 18.46
C GLN A 162 -9.62 7.89 20.00
N SER A 163 -8.85 7.02 20.68
CA SER A 163 -8.90 6.86 22.14
C SER A 163 -7.79 7.61 22.87
N ALA A 164 -8.10 8.05 24.09
CA ALA A 164 -7.38 9.14 24.75
C ALA A 164 -6.00 8.78 25.33
N GLU A 165 -5.67 7.51 25.62
CA GLU A 165 -4.30 7.19 26.07
C GLU A 165 -3.98 5.68 26.13
N TYR A 166 -4.92 4.88 26.63
CA TYR A 166 -4.75 3.44 26.86
C TYR A 166 -5.84 2.60 26.19
N ALA A 167 -5.48 1.36 25.82
CA ALA A 167 -6.37 0.37 25.25
C ALA A 167 -6.16 -1.00 25.93
N HIS A 168 -7.24 -1.77 26.06
CA HIS A 168 -7.20 -3.13 26.57
C HIS A 168 -6.91 -4.13 25.46
N VAL A 169 -5.88 -4.97 25.62
CA VAL A 169 -5.50 -6.03 24.68
C VAL A 169 -5.41 -7.34 25.45
N HIS A 170 -6.39 -8.23 25.28
CA HIS A 170 -6.48 -9.52 26.00
C HIS A 170 -6.32 -9.38 27.54
N GLY A 171 -6.92 -8.34 28.13
CA GLY A 171 -6.83 -8.07 29.57
C GLY A 171 -5.63 -7.20 30.00
N LEU A 172 -4.68 -6.92 29.10
CA LEU A 172 -3.54 -6.04 29.36
C LEU A 172 -3.87 -4.60 29.02
N VAL A 173 -3.53 -3.66 29.91
CA VAL A 173 -3.62 -2.22 29.64
C VAL A 173 -2.34 -1.77 28.95
N VAL A 174 -2.45 -1.29 27.71
CA VAL A 174 -1.30 -0.88 26.90
C VAL A 174 -1.60 0.50 26.31
N PRO A 175 -0.61 1.42 26.16
CA PRO A 175 -0.83 2.67 25.46
C PRO A 175 -1.44 2.43 24.08
N SER A 176 -2.48 3.18 23.69
CA SER A 176 -3.28 2.91 22.49
C SER A 176 -2.43 2.79 21.21
N ARG A 177 -1.35 3.58 21.11
CA ARG A 177 -0.36 3.55 20.02
C ARG A 177 0.35 2.20 19.84
N TYR A 178 0.49 1.42 20.91
CA TYR A 178 1.19 0.13 20.90
C TYR A 178 0.23 -1.06 20.89
N ALA A 179 -1.07 -0.85 21.06
CA ALA A 179 -2.02 -1.94 21.22
C ALA A 179 -2.11 -2.86 19.99
N ALA A 180 -1.94 -2.35 18.77
CA ALA A 180 -1.88 -3.18 17.56
C ALA A 180 -0.61 -4.06 17.54
N TRP A 181 0.52 -3.51 17.96
CA TRP A 181 1.79 -4.24 18.07
C TRP A 181 1.75 -5.30 19.17
N ALA A 182 1.16 -4.98 20.32
CA ALA A 182 0.96 -5.94 21.40
C ALA A 182 0.08 -7.13 20.96
N GLU A 183 -1.02 -6.87 20.24
CA GLU A 183 -1.87 -7.95 19.70
C GLU A 183 -1.12 -8.78 18.65
N LEU A 184 -0.28 -8.16 17.82
CA LEU A 184 0.56 -8.89 16.87
C LEU A 184 1.48 -9.88 17.59
N ILE A 185 2.18 -9.44 18.63
CA ILE A 185 3.08 -10.30 19.41
C ILE A 185 2.30 -11.45 20.05
N LEU A 186 1.18 -11.15 20.71
CA LEU A 186 0.36 -12.17 21.38
C LEU A 186 -0.16 -13.22 20.39
N ILE A 187 -0.70 -12.78 19.25
CA ILE A 187 -1.22 -13.71 18.24
C ILE A 187 -0.10 -14.60 17.67
N GLN A 188 1.10 -14.06 17.44
CA GLN A 188 2.20 -14.89 16.95
C GLN A 188 2.72 -15.89 17.99
N MET A 189 2.61 -15.58 19.28
CA MET A 189 2.94 -16.52 20.35
C MET A 189 1.91 -17.65 20.46
N PHE A 190 0.61 -17.35 20.36
CA PHE A 190 -0.45 -18.34 20.58
C PHE A 190 -0.91 -19.09 19.32
N ALA A 191 -0.72 -18.48 18.14
CA ALA A 191 -1.16 -19.01 16.86
C ALA A 191 -0.11 -18.78 15.76
N PRO A 192 1.11 -19.34 15.87
CA PRO A 192 2.22 -19.07 14.94
C PRO A 192 1.94 -19.50 13.49
N GLY A 193 0.88 -20.27 13.24
CA GLY A 193 0.46 -20.68 11.89
C GLY A 193 -0.33 -19.62 11.11
N VAL A 194 -0.58 -18.44 11.68
CA VAL A 194 -1.28 -17.33 10.99
C VAL A 194 -0.28 -16.37 10.34
N SER A 195 -0.64 -15.78 9.20
CA SER A 195 0.29 -14.97 8.42
C SER A 195 0.74 -13.69 9.16
N PHE A 196 1.99 -13.70 9.61
CA PHE A 196 2.65 -12.52 10.17
C PHE A 196 2.64 -11.34 9.20
N LEU A 197 2.96 -11.60 7.93
CA LEU A 197 3.04 -10.56 6.92
C LEU A 197 1.66 -9.96 6.58
N GLY A 198 0.61 -10.79 6.65
CA GLY A 198 -0.78 -10.34 6.57
C GLY A 198 -1.14 -9.35 7.68
N HIS A 199 -0.82 -9.69 8.93
CA HIS A 199 -1.09 -8.82 10.08
C HIS A 199 -0.26 -7.54 10.08
N LEU A 200 1.05 -7.64 9.77
CA LEU A 200 1.93 -6.49 9.62
C LEU A 200 1.41 -5.56 8.51
N GLY A 201 1.04 -6.10 7.35
CA GLY A 201 0.43 -5.33 6.26
C GLY A 201 -0.87 -4.63 6.68
N GLY A 202 -1.66 -5.26 7.55
CA GLY A 202 -2.82 -4.66 8.20
C GLY A 202 -2.48 -3.44 9.07
N ILE A 203 -1.50 -3.57 9.98
CA ILE A 203 -1.07 -2.45 10.84
C ILE A 203 -0.57 -1.27 9.99
N LEU A 204 0.29 -1.55 9.01
CA LEU A 204 0.81 -0.53 8.09
C LEU A 204 -0.31 0.13 7.27
N ALA A 205 -1.31 -0.65 6.83
CA ALA A 205 -2.49 -0.12 6.12
C ALA A 205 -3.30 0.84 6.98
N GLY A 206 -3.53 0.51 8.25
CA GLY A 206 -4.21 1.40 9.19
C GLY A 206 -3.46 2.73 9.37
N MET A 207 -2.14 2.69 9.53
CA MET A 207 -1.32 3.90 9.63
C MET A 207 -1.35 4.73 8.35
N LEU A 208 -1.25 4.09 7.18
CA LEU A 208 -1.35 4.76 5.88
C LEU A 208 -2.72 5.42 5.70
N TYR A 209 -3.81 4.74 6.05
CA TYR A 209 -5.15 5.27 5.97
C TYR A 209 -5.32 6.52 6.84
N LEU A 210 -4.85 6.50 8.09
CA LEU A 210 -4.93 7.67 8.98
C LEU A 210 -4.14 8.85 8.43
N LYS A 211 -2.95 8.63 7.87
CA LYS A 211 -2.17 9.69 7.23
C LYS A 211 -2.93 10.31 6.05
N LEU A 212 -3.48 9.48 5.16
CA LEU A 212 -4.26 9.95 4.02
C LEU A 212 -5.56 10.67 4.43
N LYS A 213 -6.22 10.21 5.50
CA LYS A 213 -7.40 10.85 6.07
C LYS A 213 -7.08 12.21 6.69
N GLY A 214 -5.96 12.32 7.41
CA GLY A 214 -5.50 13.59 7.97
C GLY A 214 -5.17 14.63 6.89
N GLU A 215 -4.45 14.22 5.85
CA GLU A 215 -4.16 15.07 4.68
C GLU A 215 -5.43 15.48 3.91
N TYR A 216 -6.44 14.60 3.85
CA TYR A 216 -7.77 14.92 3.29
C TYR A 216 -8.47 16.02 4.09
N SER A 217 -8.58 15.85 5.41
CA SER A 217 -9.24 16.81 6.30
C SER A 217 -8.55 18.18 6.27
N ALA A 218 -7.22 18.22 6.11
CA ALA A 218 -6.46 19.46 6.01
C ALA A 218 -6.58 20.16 4.63
N SER A 219 -6.86 19.41 3.56
CA SER A 219 -6.83 19.92 2.18
C SER A 219 -8.18 20.44 1.66
N GLY A 220 -9.28 20.29 2.40
CA GLY A 220 -10.62 20.78 2.00
C GLY A 220 -11.17 20.18 0.69
N SER A 221 -10.60 19.09 0.19
CA SER A 221 -10.93 18.52 -1.13
C SER A 221 -12.13 17.57 -1.02
N GLY A 222 -13.20 17.79 -1.79
CA GLY A 222 -14.46 17.01 -1.70
C GLY A 222 -14.45 15.57 -2.22
N SER A 223 -13.29 14.91 -2.38
CA SER A 223 -13.20 13.51 -2.84
C SER A 223 -12.61 12.61 -1.77
N GLY A 224 -13.42 11.68 -1.23
CA GLY A 224 -13.07 10.84 -0.07
C GLY A 224 -11.81 9.97 -0.24
N PRO A 225 -11.28 9.37 0.86
CA PRO A 225 -10.01 8.62 0.86
C PRO A 225 -9.90 7.54 -0.22
N LEU A 226 -10.98 6.81 -0.48
CA LEU A 226 -11.08 5.82 -1.55
C LEU A 226 -10.88 6.42 -2.96
N VAL A 227 -11.44 7.60 -3.22
CA VAL A 227 -11.34 8.26 -4.54
C VAL A 227 -9.92 8.73 -4.78
N ARG A 228 -9.24 9.25 -3.76
CA ARG A 228 -7.81 9.62 -3.86
C ARG A 228 -6.93 8.39 -4.06
N MET A 229 -7.24 7.28 -3.40
CA MET A 229 -6.56 6.00 -3.61
C MET A 229 -6.73 5.50 -5.05
N LEU A 230 -7.95 5.48 -5.58
CA LEU A 230 -8.21 5.11 -6.97
C LEU A 230 -7.47 6.04 -7.94
N ARG A 231 -7.47 7.36 -7.70
CA ARG A 231 -6.68 8.31 -8.50
C ARG A 231 -5.17 8.10 -8.37
N GLY A 232 -4.68 7.72 -7.20
CA GLY A 232 -3.27 7.41 -6.96
C GLY A 232 -2.83 6.17 -7.74
N ILE A 233 -3.62 5.08 -7.66
CA ILE A 233 -3.40 3.85 -8.41
C ILE A 233 -3.48 4.11 -9.93
N VAL A 234 -4.51 4.80 -10.41
CA VAL A 234 -4.63 5.23 -11.82
C VAL A 234 -3.48 6.15 -12.21
N GLY A 235 -3.03 7.02 -11.31
CA GLY A 235 -1.91 7.93 -11.51
C GLY A 235 -0.60 7.18 -11.73
N ILE A 236 -0.29 6.20 -10.88
CA ILE A 236 0.90 5.34 -10.99
C ILE A 236 0.78 4.43 -12.22
N ALA A 237 -0.38 3.83 -12.46
CA ALA A 237 -0.60 2.96 -13.61
C ALA A 237 -0.54 3.71 -14.96
N SER A 238 -0.95 4.98 -14.99
CA SER A 238 -0.86 5.85 -16.17
C SER A 238 0.47 6.60 -16.28
N TRP A 239 1.36 6.50 -15.28
CA TRP A 239 2.67 7.15 -15.31
C TRP A 239 3.53 6.73 -16.52
N PRO A 240 3.60 5.43 -16.91
CA PRO A 240 4.33 5.02 -18.11
C PRO A 240 3.76 5.65 -19.40
N LEU A 241 2.43 5.74 -19.48
CA LEU A 241 1.74 6.33 -20.65
C LEU A 241 1.93 7.85 -20.72
N ARG A 242 1.97 8.54 -19.58
CA ARG A 242 2.22 9.99 -19.51
C ARG A 242 3.68 10.32 -19.79
N ALA A 243 4.61 9.51 -19.29
CA ALA A 243 6.03 9.61 -19.62
C ALA A 243 6.27 9.39 -21.13
N ALA A 244 5.62 8.39 -21.73
CA ALA A 244 5.67 8.16 -23.18
C ALA A 244 5.06 9.33 -23.97
N ARG A 245 3.89 9.86 -23.58
CA ARG A 245 3.30 11.04 -24.26
C ARG A 245 4.18 12.29 -24.19
N GLY A 246 4.95 12.48 -23.11
CA GLY A 246 5.90 13.59 -22.97
C GLY A 246 7.10 13.48 -23.92
N LEU A 247 7.48 12.27 -24.33
CA LEU A 247 8.53 12.02 -25.32
C LEU A 247 8.07 12.26 -26.76
N PHE A 248 6.77 12.16 -27.05
CA PHE A 248 6.20 12.29 -28.40
C PHE A 248 5.45 13.60 -28.65
N GLN A 249 5.49 14.57 -27.72
CA GLN A 249 4.82 15.86 -27.93
C GLN A 249 5.72 16.80 -28.76
N PRO A 250 5.26 17.30 -29.93
CA PRO A 250 6.05 18.25 -30.70
C PRO A 250 6.20 19.55 -29.90
N ARG A 251 7.45 19.96 -29.65
CA ARG A 251 7.78 21.27 -29.06
C ARG A 251 7.14 22.36 -29.91
N ARG A 252 6.05 22.97 -29.43
CA ARG A 252 5.52 24.21 -30.02
C ARG A 252 6.58 25.30 -29.79
N THR A 253 7.25 25.70 -30.87
CA THR A 253 8.18 26.82 -30.89
C THR A 253 7.44 28.12 -30.53
N PRO A 254 7.92 28.92 -29.56
CA PRO A 254 7.40 30.26 -29.36
C PRO A 254 7.85 31.15 -30.52
N ARG A 255 6.92 31.91 -31.09
CA ARG A 255 7.19 32.97 -32.07
C ARG A 255 8.19 33.96 -31.50
N VAL A 256 9.32 34.12 -32.18
CA VAL A 256 10.31 35.17 -31.90
C VAL A 256 9.78 36.49 -32.49
N SER A 257 9.60 37.48 -31.64
CA SER A 257 9.44 38.89 -32.04
C SER A 257 10.30 39.75 -31.12
N GLY A 258 11.32 40.40 -31.70
CA GLY A 258 11.76 41.71 -31.26
C GLY A 258 13.01 41.80 -30.37
N ARG A 259 14.08 42.32 -30.99
CA ARG A 259 15.07 43.29 -30.47
C ARG A 259 15.98 42.89 -29.30
N ALA A 260 17.26 42.75 -29.64
CA ALA A 260 18.38 42.61 -28.72
C ALA A 260 18.62 43.89 -27.89
N THR A 261 19.01 43.72 -26.63
CA THR A 261 20.02 44.57 -25.97
C THR A 261 20.72 43.71 -24.91
N VAL A 262 22.04 43.76 -24.92
CA VAL A 262 22.98 42.95 -24.14
C VAL A 262 23.09 43.53 -22.73
N GLY A 263 23.03 42.69 -21.70
CA GLY A 263 23.27 43.15 -20.34
C GLY A 263 22.90 42.15 -19.26
N ARG A 264 23.95 41.52 -18.73
CA ARG A 264 24.11 41.14 -17.32
C ARG A 264 23.48 39.83 -16.84
N GLU A 265 24.40 38.98 -16.37
CA GLU A 265 24.32 37.94 -15.35
C GLU A 265 22.92 37.44 -14.96
N MET A 266 22.64 36.20 -15.33
CA MET A 266 21.68 35.37 -14.60
C MET A 266 22.31 34.00 -14.40
N ARG A 267 22.69 33.73 -13.15
CA ARG A 267 22.78 32.36 -12.62
C ARG A 267 21.46 31.67 -12.94
N ASP A 268 21.50 30.62 -13.77
CA ASP A 268 20.35 29.74 -13.92
C ASP A 268 20.79 28.27 -13.89
N GLY A 269 20.69 27.74 -12.67
CA GLY A 269 19.76 26.66 -12.37
C GLY A 269 19.37 25.71 -13.50
N LEU A 270 19.75 24.44 -13.30
CA LEU A 270 18.86 23.29 -13.54
C LEU A 270 18.52 22.92 -15.00
N SER A 271 19.45 23.14 -15.94
CA SER A 271 19.62 22.17 -17.03
C SER A 271 20.88 21.36 -16.74
N GLY A 272 20.72 20.06 -16.50
CA GLY A 272 21.80 19.15 -16.08
C GLY A 272 22.79 18.83 -17.20
N ILE A 273 23.11 19.77 -18.08
CA ILE A 273 24.03 19.62 -19.21
C ILE A 273 24.84 20.91 -19.40
N TRP A 274 26.14 20.80 -19.66
CA TRP A 274 27.00 21.91 -20.07
C TRP A 274 27.80 21.55 -21.32
N ARG A 275 27.89 22.49 -22.26
CA ARG A 275 28.63 22.30 -23.51
C ARG A 275 30.11 22.62 -23.31
N CYS A 276 30.99 21.70 -23.71
CA CYS A 276 32.43 21.92 -23.68
C CYS A 276 32.83 23.02 -24.67
N HIS A 277 33.61 24.00 -24.24
CA HIS A 277 34.08 25.07 -25.13
C HIS A 277 35.15 24.58 -26.12
N ALA A 278 35.93 23.54 -25.79
CA ALA A 278 37.04 23.07 -26.62
C ALA A 278 36.59 22.14 -27.76
N CYS A 279 35.66 21.21 -27.49
CA CYS A 279 35.22 20.23 -28.48
C CYS A 279 33.71 20.25 -28.78
N THR A 280 32.97 21.20 -28.19
CA THR A 280 31.51 21.37 -28.36
C THR A 280 30.63 20.21 -27.90
N PHE A 281 31.21 19.20 -27.24
CA PHE A 281 30.46 18.06 -26.69
C PHE A 281 29.60 18.47 -25.49
N ASP A 282 28.37 17.95 -25.42
CA ASP A 282 27.42 18.21 -24.35
C ASP A 282 27.63 17.22 -23.19
N ASN A 283 28.13 17.71 -22.07
CA ASN A 283 28.46 16.92 -20.88
C ASN A 283 27.36 17.02 -19.83
N SER A 284 27.21 16.00 -19.01
CA SER A 284 26.34 16.08 -17.84
C SER A 284 26.77 17.20 -16.87
N GLY A 285 25.79 17.86 -16.26
CA GLY A 285 25.97 18.93 -15.27
C GLY A 285 26.69 18.49 -14.00
N TRP A 286 26.76 17.18 -13.75
CA TRP A 286 27.49 16.55 -12.64
C TRP A 286 28.99 16.39 -12.92
N LEU A 287 29.42 16.45 -14.19
CA LEU A 287 30.81 16.31 -14.57
C LEU A 287 31.51 17.68 -14.56
N SER A 288 32.63 17.78 -13.86
CA SER A 288 33.50 18.96 -13.85
C SER A 288 34.50 18.99 -15.01
N GLU A 289 34.62 17.90 -15.76
CA GLU A 289 35.51 17.72 -16.91
C GLU A 289 34.76 17.12 -18.09
N CYS A 290 35.16 17.47 -19.32
CA CYS A 290 34.53 16.95 -20.52
C CYS A 290 34.83 15.46 -20.69
N GLU A 291 33.80 14.65 -20.96
CA GLU A 291 33.91 13.21 -21.17
C GLU A 291 34.78 12.87 -22.39
N MET A 292 34.65 13.65 -23.47
CA MET A 292 35.33 13.42 -24.74
C MET A 292 36.77 13.89 -24.80
N CYS A 293 37.10 15.05 -24.21
CA CYS A 293 38.43 15.68 -24.34
C CYS A 293 39.12 16.01 -23.02
N GLY A 294 38.45 15.85 -21.87
CA GLY A 294 39.01 16.10 -20.54
C GLY A 294 39.10 17.57 -20.13
N THR A 295 38.60 18.52 -20.94
CA THR A 295 38.66 19.94 -20.61
C THR A 295 37.75 20.29 -19.42
N ARG A 296 38.27 21.04 -18.44
CA ARG A 296 37.51 21.47 -17.24
C ARG A 296 36.43 22.48 -17.54
N ARG A 297 35.31 22.35 -16.83
CA ARG A 297 34.19 23.29 -16.85
C ARG A 297 34.61 24.63 -16.23
N GLY A 298 34.59 25.69 -17.02
CA GLY A 298 34.96 27.04 -16.58
C GLY A 298 36.46 27.37 -16.66
N GLY A 299 37.29 26.52 -17.30
CA GLY A 299 38.68 26.87 -17.59
C GLY A 299 38.79 28.01 -18.62
N LEU A 300 39.80 28.87 -18.44
CA LEU A 300 40.15 29.91 -19.41
C LEU A 300 40.62 29.29 -20.73
N THR A 301 40.40 30.04 -21.81
CA THR A 301 40.69 29.68 -23.21
C THR A 301 42.18 29.52 -23.45
N ASP A 302 42.69 28.31 -23.27
CA ASP A 302 43.85 27.83 -24.03
C ASP A 302 43.32 27.02 -25.21
N GLU A 303 43.66 27.43 -26.44
CA GLU A 303 43.34 26.69 -27.66
C GLU A 303 44.06 25.33 -27.64
N ILE A 304 43.39 24.30 -27.13
CA ILE A 304 43.92 22.93 -27.16
C ILE A 304 43.94 22.46 -28.62
N GLY A 305 45.14 22.18 -29.14
CA GLY A 305 45.32 21.70 -30.51
C GLY A 305 44.62 20.36 -30.78
N ILE A 306 44.18 20.16 -32.02
CA ILE A 306 43.43 18.96 -32.46
C ILE A 306 44.21 17.66 -32.22
N GLN A 307 45.54 17.68 -32.33
CA GLN A 307 46.40 16.52 -32.09
C GLN A 307 46.37 16.08 -30.61
N GLU A 308 46.41 17.05 -29.70
CA GLU A 308 46.35 16.85 -28.25
C GLU A 308 44.98 16.29 -27.83
N MET A 309 43.89 16.81 -28.41
CA MET A 309 42.55 16.27 -28.19
C MET A 309 42.42 14.81 -28.65
N ARG A 310 43.04 14.45 -29.78
CA ARG A 310 43.05 13.05 -30.27
C ARG A 310 43.82 12.13 -29.33
N MET A 311 44.99 12.54 -28.86
CA MET A 311 45.80 11.75 -27.90
C MET A 311 45.05 11.49 -26.59
N ARG A 312 44.42 12.51 -26.02
CA ARG A 312 43.63 12.36 -24.78
C ARG A 312 42.44 11.42 -24.93
N ARG A 313 41.81 11.41 -26.11
CA ARG A 313 40.72 10.48 -26.42
C ARG A 313 41.21 9.03 -26.52
N ILE A 314 42.37 8.80 -27.16
CA ILE A 314 42.97 7.46 -27.25
C ILE A 314 43.37 6.95 -25.86
N GLN A 315 43.98 7.77 -25.02
CA GLN A 315 44.35 7.34 -23.66
C GLN A 315 43.15 7.00 -22.76
N ARG A 316 41.98 7.59 -23.02
CA ARG A 316 40.79 7.42 -22.17
C ARG A 316 39.86 6.29 -22.64
N PHE A 317 39.85 5.98 -23.94
CA PHE A 317 38.91 5.03 -24.55
C PHE A 317 39.56 3.97 -25.45
N GLY A 318 40.88 4.04 -25.67
CA GLY A 318 41.67 3.10 -26.46
C GLY A 318 42.46 2.11 -25.61
#